data_AF-A0A9E2ZRS1-F1
#
_entry.id   AF-A0A9E2ZRS1-F1
#
_cell.length_a   1.000
_cell.length_b   1.000
_cell.length_c   1.000
_cell.angle_alpha   90.00
_cell.angle_beta   90.00
_cell.angle_gamma   90.00
#
_symmetry.space_group_name_H-M   'P 1'
#
loop_
_entity.id
_entity.type
_entity.pdbx_description
1 polymer ?
#
loop_
_entity_poly.entity_id
_entity_poly.type
_entity_poly.pdbx_seq_one_letter_code
_entity_poly.pdbx_strand_id
1 'polypeptide(L)'
;MADVRACAQCGSSFEPRREHARFCSARCRVAWNREKLGEPSAGPAALAWSVTAMSDTARQLAGLSCCDGPGRYAVIGEMVWWVTLVDATLVRYHQEAYDRMLAGYPPALQQQIDGILGGLRYVRNQMRHEDGCAGLVQPSGGAITAWVWRQLPAPQLAGLLPRGRAWELARYRAYQSHLAGRTVGETFGTAAAFLERAASAASVMQNAPHYAAT
;
A
#
# COMPACT_ATOMS: atom_id res chain seq x y z
N MET A 1 -24.09 -1.62 16.21
CA MET A 1 -24.71 -2.15 14.99
C MET A 1 -23.62 -2.75 14.12
N ALA A 2 -23.81 -3.98 13.63
CA ALA A 2 -22.87 -4.63 12.73
C ALA A 2 -22.86 -3.90 11.37
N ASP A 3 -21.67 -3.61 10.83
CA ASP A 3 -21.47 -3.09 9.48
C ASP A 3 -21.77 -4.22 8.50
N VAL A 4 -23.04 -4.38 8.12
CA VAL A 4 -23.49 -5.40 7.16
C VAL A 4 -23.43 -4.78 5.76
N ARG A 5 -22.69 -5.44 4.85
CA ARG A 5 -22.52 -4.98 3.46
C ARG A 5 -23.10 -5.99 2.48
N ALA A 6 -23.57 -5.50 1.34
CA ALA A 6 -23.92 -6.37 0.22
C ALA A 6 -22.65 -6.84 -0.50
N CYS A 7 -22.58 -8.15 -0.77
CA CYS A 7 -21.52 -8.73 -1.58
C CYS A 7 -21.57 -8.18 -3.01
N ALA A 8 -20.47 -7.63 -3.49
CA ALA A 8 -20.37 -7.06 -4.84
C ALA A 8 -20.53 -8.08 -5.98
N GLN A 9 -20.54 -9.38 -5.66
CA GLN A 9 -20.77 -10.46 -6.64
C GLN A 9 -22.19 -11.04 -6.57
N CYS A 10 -22.62 -11.47 -5.38
CA CYS A 10 -23.86 -12.25 -5.22
C CYS A 10 -24.98 -11.48 -4.50
N GLY A 11 -24.75 -10.22 -4.13
CA GLY A 11 -25.72 -9.37 -3.43
C GLY A 11 -25.97 -9.75 -1.95
N SER A 12 -25.51 -10.91 -1.49
CA SER A 12 -25.75 -11.38 -0.12
C SER A 12 -25.15 -10.45 0.92
N SER A 13 -25.93 -10.17 1.97
CA SER A 13 -25.48 -9.45 3.16
C SER A 13 -24.43 -10.26 3.91
N PHE A 14 -23.31 -9.62 4.25
CA PHE A 14 -22.26 -10.23 5.06
C PHE A 14 -21.60 -9.21 5.98
N GLU A 15 -21.03 -9.70 7.08
CA GLU A 15 -20.15 -8.92 7.91
C GLU A 15 -18.73 -8.95 7.30
N PRO A 16 -18.20 -7.82 6.83
CA PRO A 16 -16.89 -7.78 6.21
C PRO A 16 -15.84 -8.20 7.23
N ARG A 17 -14.81 -8.94 6.82
CA ARG A 17 -13.66 -9.28 7.69
C ARG A 17 -12.53 -8.26 7.61
N ARG A 18 -12.49 -7.42 6.57
CA ARG A 18 -11.47 -6.40 6.30
C ARG A 18 -12.13 -5.10 5.79
N GLU A 19 -11.45 -3.95 5.86
CA GLU A 19 -12.01 -2.65 5.46
C GLU A 19 -12.50 -2.58 4.02
N HIS A 20 -11.73 -3.20 3.12
CA HIS A 20 -12.07 -3.28 1.71
C HIS A 20 -12.72 -4.63 1.35
N ALA A 21 -13.24 -5.38 2.33
CA ALA A 21 -13.95 -6.61 2.03
C ALA A 21 -15.25 -6.23 1.29
N ARG A 22 -15.26 -6.56 0.00
CA ARG A 22 -16.39 -6.38 -0.92
C ARG A 22 -17.16 -7.69 -1.14
N PHE A 23 -16.64 -8.81 -0.65
CA PHE A 23 -17.14 -10.14 -0.97
C PHE A 23 -17.41 -10.94 0.30
N CYS A 24 -18.55 -11.63 0.32
CA CYS A 24 -18.94 -12.51 1.42
C CYS A 24 -18.04 -13.74 1.56
N SER A 25 -17.34 -14.13 0.49
CA SER A 25 -16.48 -15.31 0.47
C SER A 25 -15.32 -15.15 -0.52
N ALA A 26 -14.29 -15.97 -0.35
CA ALA A 26 -13.21 -16.10 -1.32
C ALA A 26 -13.74 -16.53 -2.70
N ARG A 27 -14.79 -17.38 -2.75
CA ARG A 27 -15.42 -17.82 -4.00
C ARG A 27 -16.08 -16.67 -4.75
N CYS A 28 -16.86 -15.82 -4.05
CA CYS A 28 -17.47 -14.64 -4.67
C CYS A 28 -16.44 -13.64 -5.17
N ARG A 29 -15.33 -13.49 -4.45
CA ARG A 29 -14.20 -12.68 -4.91
C ARG A 29 -13.57 -13.22 -6.19
N VAL A 30 -13.32 -14.53 -6.26
CA VAL A 30 -12.72 -15.17 -7.45
C VAL A 30 -13.67 -15.09 -8.65
N ALA A 31 -14.98 -15.30 -8.46
CA ALA A 31 -15.98 -15.15 -9.51
C ALA A 31 -16.04 -13.71 -10.05
N TRP A 32 -16.12 -12.72 -9.15
CA TRP A 32 -16.10 -11.31 -9.53
C TRP A 32 -14.82 -10.91 -10.28
N ASN A 33 -13.68 -11.39 -9.79
CA ASN A 33 -12.39 -11.16 -10.46
C ASN A 33 -12.38 -11.79 -11.86
N ARG A 34 -12.88 -13.02 -12.06
CA ARG A 34 -12.97 -13.65 -13.39
C ARG A 34 -13.88 -12.88 -14.35
N GLU A 35 -15.04 -12.44 -13.87
CA GLU A 35 -16.00 -11.65 -14.67
C GLU A 35 -15.43 -10.29 -15.06
N LYS A 36 -14.67 -9.63 -14.17
CA LYS A 36 -14.03 -8.33 -14.46
C LYS A 36 -12.69 -8.42 -15.18
N LEU A 37 -11.98 -9.55 -15.08
CA LEU A 37 -10.83 -9.87 -15.93
C LEU A 37 -11.26 -10.18 -17.37
N GLY A 38 -12.54 -10.50 -17.60
CA GLY A 38 -13.17 -10.63 -18.92
C GLY A 38 -13.44 -9.28 -19.62
N GLU A 39 -13.13 -8.13 -19.00
CA GLU A 39 -13.07 -6.81 -19.65
C GLU A 39 -11.59 -6.37 -19.77
N PRO A 40 -10.86 -6.80 -20.82
CA PRO A 40 -9.42 -6.58 -20.93
C PRO A 40 -9.16 -5.28 -21.70
N SER A 41 -8.92 -4.18 -20.98
CA SER A 41 -8.18 -3.05 -21.55
C SER A 41 -7.49 -2.12 -20.55
N ALA A 42 -7.80 -2.17 -19.25
CA ALA A 42 -7.22 -1.21 -18.27
C ALA A 42 -6.33 -1.82 -17.17
N GLY A 43 -6.46 -3.10 -16.81
CA GLY A 43 -5.82 -3.66 -15.60
C GLY A 43 -4.29 -3.81 -15.65
N PRO A 44 -3.73 -4.55 -16.62
CA PRO A 44 -2.28 -4.78 -16.71
C PRO A 44 -1.51 -3.49 -17.07
N ALA A 45 -2.07 -2.69 -17.98
CA ALA A 45 -1.50 -1.41 -18.37
C ALA A 45 -1.53 -0.38 -17.22
N ALA A 46 -2.59 -0.34 -16.42
CA ALA A 46 -2.67 0.55 -15.27
C ALA A 46 -1.70 0.15 -14.16
N LEU A 47 -1.52 -1.15 -13.86
CA LEU A 47 -0.52 -1.58 -12.89
C LEU A 47 0.89 -1.24 -13.37
N ALA A 48 1.23 -1.57 -14.63
CA ALA A 48 2.54 -1.28 -15.20
C ALA A 48 2.84 0.23 -15.16
N TRP A 49 1.88 1.07 -15.58
CA TRP A 49 2.02 2.52 -15.51
C TRP A 49 2.20 3.04 -14.08
N SER A 50 1.42 2.51 -13.12
CA SER A 50 1.53 2.91 -11.72
C SER A 50 2.87 2.52 -11.10
N VAL A 51 3.42 1.37 -11.49
CA VAL A 51 4.76 0.93 -11.06
C VAL A 51 5.83 1.83 -11.66
N THR A 52 5.75 2.16 -12.96
CA THR A 52 6.68 3.11 -13.58
C THR A 52 6.64 4.47 -12.88
N ALA A 53 5.46 5.01 -12.62
CA ALA A 53 5.32 6.29 -11.93
C ALA A 53 5.90 6.22 -10.50
N MET A 54 5.65 5.14 -9.76
CA MET A 54 6.27 4.90 -8.45
C MET A 54 7.80 4.88 -8.53
N SER A 55 8.38 4.15 -9.49
CA SER A 55 9.84 4.05 -9.66
C SER A 55 10.44 5.40 -10.10
N ASP A 56 9.74 6.18 -10.92
CA ASP A 56 10.15 7.53 -11.33
C ASP A 56 10.17 8.48 -10.13
N THR A 57 9.12 8.49 -9.32
CA THR A 57 9.07 9.29 -8.09
C THR A 57 10.14 8.84 -7.09
N ALA A 58 10.43 7.54 -6.98
CA ALA A 58 11.51 7.03 -6.13
C ALA A 58 12.89 7.55 -6.58
N ARG A 59 13.15 7.59 -7.89
CA ARG A 59 14.37 8.17 -8.46
C ARG A 59 14.46 9.67 -8.22
N GLN A 60 13.35 10.39 -8.40
CA GLN A 60 13.29 11.82 -8.11
C GLN A 60 13.58 12.09 -6.62
N LEU A 61 12.95 11.34 -5.72
CA LEU A 61 13.16 11.44 -4.28
C LEU A 61 14.65 11.25 -3.92
N ALA A 62 15.32 10.27 -4.53
CA ALA A 62 16.74 9.99 -4.28
C ALA A 62 17.68 11.12 -4.76
N GLY A 63 17.27 11.89 -5.77
CA GLY A 63 18.05 13.00 -6.32
C GLY A 63 17.88 14.33 -5.59
N LEU A 64 16.91 14.45 -4.67
CA LEU A 64 16.58 15.72 -4.02
C LEU A 64 17.33 15.92 -2.69
N SER A 65 17.77 17.17 -2.51
CA SER A 65 18.39 17.71 -1.31
C SER A 65 17.41 18.54 -0.47
N CYS A 66 17.72 18.71 0.81
CA CYS A 66 17.00 19.57 1.74
C CYS A 66 17.01 21.04 1.30
N CYS A 67 17.90 21.44 0.40
CA CYS A 67 17.97 22.79 -0.15
C CYS A 67 17.09 22.99 -1.40
N ASP A 68 16.55 21.91 -1.98
CA ASP A 68 15.84 21.95 -3.25
C ASP A 68 14.37 22.35 -3.07
N GLY A 69 14.15 23.65 -2.83
CA GLY A 69 12.85 24.33 -2.94
C GLY A 69 11.69 23.82 -2.06
N PRO A 70 10.48 24.40 -2.21
CA PRO A 70 9.31 24.08 -1.40
C PRO A 70 8.66 22.71 -1.72
N GLY A 71 9.03 22.04 -2.81
CA GLY A 71 8.42 20.78 -3.28
C GLY A 71 8.85 19.49 -2.55
N ARG A 72 9.82 19.57 -1.64
CA ARG A 72 10.41 18.41 -0.95
C ARG A 72 9.43 17.55 -0.13
N TYR A 73 8.45 18.17 0.54
CA TYR A 73 7.39 17.41 1.22
C TYR A 73 6.34 16.84 0.25
N ALA A 74 6.13 17.51 -0.89
CA ALA A 74 5.18 17.05 -1.91
C ALA A 74 5.66 15.76 -2.55
N VAL A 75 6.96 15.63 -2.86
CA VAL A 75 7.53 14.39 -3.43
C VAL A 75 7.47 13.23 -2.44
N ILE A 76 7.68 13.47 -1.15
CA ILE A 76 7.47 12.45 -0.11
C ILE A 76 6.00 11.99 -0.12
N GLY A 77 5.07 12.94 -0.15
CA GLY A 77 3.64 12.63 -0.18
C GLY A 77 3.21 11.87 -1.44
N GLU A 78 3.75 12.26 -2.59
CA GLU A 78 3.52 11.59 -3.87
C GLU A 78 4.05 10.14 -3.82
N MET A 79 5.23 9.92 -3.25
CA MET A 79 5.78 8.58 -3.06
C MET A 79 4.90 7.71 -2.15
N VAL A 80 4.37 8.27 -1.04
CA VAL A 80 3.37 7.58 -0.20
C VAL A 80 2.16 7.16 -1.03
N TRP A 81 1.65 8.07 -1.86
CA TRP A 81 0.48 7.83 -2.67
C TRP A 81 0.74 6.70 -3.69
N TRP A 82 1.82 6.76 -4.45
CA TRP A 82 2.18 5.73 -5.43
C TRP A 82 2.38 4.35 -4.80
N VAL A 83 3.18 4.25 -3.73
CA VAL A 83 3.43 2.98 -3.03
C VAL A 83 2.14 2.36 -2.54
N THR A 84 1.27 3.14 -1.92
CA THR A 84 0.01 2.62 -1.38
C THR A 84 -1.03 2.31 -2.46
N LEU A 85 -0.95 2.96 -3.63
CA LEU A 85 -1.79 2.65 -4.80
C LEU A 85 -1.36 1.34 -5.46
N VAL A 86 -0.05 1.14 -5.68
CA VAL A 86 0.50 -0.10 -6.26
C VAL A 86 0.23 -1.28 -5.33
N ASP A 87 0.51 -1.14 -4.02
CA ASP A 87 0.18 -2.14 -3.00
C ASP A 87 -1.31 -2.51 -3.03
N ALA A 88 -2.21 -1.52 -3.01
CA ALA A 88 -3.64 -1.77 -3.06
C ALA A 88 -4.07 -2.47 -4.36
N THR A 89 -3.45 -2.14 -5.50
CA THR A 89 -3.73 -2.75 -6.80
C THR A 89 -3.30 -4.21 -6.81
N LEU A 90 -2.07 -4.50 -6.36
CA LEU A 90 -1.56 -5.87 -6.27
C LEU A 90 -2.38 -6.73 -5.32
N VAL A 91 -2.69 -6.25 -4.11
CA VAL A 91 -3.50 -7.00 -3.14
C VAL A 91 -4.91 -7.28 -3.64
N ARG A 92 -5.50 -6.38 -4.45
CA ARG A 92 -6.88 -6.53 -4.96
C ARG A 92 -6.97 -7.42 -6.18
N TYR A 93 -6.06 -7.25 -7.14
CA TYR A 93 -6.18 -7.84 -8.47
C TYR A 93 -5.13 -8.90 -8.78
N HIS A 94 -4.02 -8.91 -8.06
CA HIS A 94 -2.88 -9.80 -8.30
C HIS A 94 -2.42 -10.51 -7.01
N GLN A 95 -3.39 -10.89 -6.16
CA GLN A 95 -3.11 -11.40 -4.82
C GLN A 95 -2.19 -12.63 -4.83
N GLU A 96 -2.36 -13.55 -5.78
CA GLU A 96 -1.53 -14.75 -5.85
C GLU A 96 -0.05 -14.43 -6.10
N ALA A 97 0.23 -13.48 -7.01
CA ALA A 97 1.59 -13.02 -7.27
C ALA A 97 2.18 -12.30 -6.05
N TYR A 98 1.38 -11.47 -5.37
CA TYR A 98 1.77 -10.77 -4.16
C TYR A 98 2.10 -11.75 -3.02
N ASP A 99 1.20 -12.67 -2.70
CA ASP A 99 1.35 -13.64 -1.62
C ASP A 99 2.53 -14.59 -1.90
N ARG A 100 2.69 -15.05 -3.14
CA ARG A 100 3.83 -15.89 -3.55
C ARG A 100 5.16 -15.14 -3.42
N MET A 101 5.19 -13.87 -3.83
CA MET A 101 6.40 -13.06 -3.73
C MET A 101 6.74 -12.79 -2.26
N LEU A 102 5.75 -12.47 -1.42
CA LEU A 102 5.95 -12.24 0.00
C LEU A 102 6.43 -13.52 0.71
N ALA A 103 5.82 -14.67 0.43
CA ALA A 103 6.19 -15.97 0.99
C ALA A 103 7.63 -16.40 0.65
N GLY A 104 8.22 -15.85 -0.42
CA GLY A 104 9.62 -16.08 -0.80
C GLY A 104 10.65 -15.42 0.11
N TYR A 105 10.25 -14.49 0.98
CA TYR A 105 11.15 -13.83 1.94
C TYR A 105 11.20 -14.56 3.29
N PRO A 106 12.28 -14.40 4.08
CA PRO A 106 12.30 -14.86 5.47
C PRO A 106 11.18 -14.23 6.31
N PRO A 107 10.62 -14.93 7.32
CA PRO A 107 9.48 -14.43 8.10
C PRO A 107 9.68 -13.04 8.73
N ALA A 108 10.89 -12.73 9.20
CA ALA A 108 11.22 -11.41 9.74
C ALA A 108 11.09 -10.29 8.71
N LEU A 109 11.51 -10.55 7.47
CA LEU A 109 11.42 -9.59 6.37
C LEU A 109 9.99 -9.47 5.84
N GLN A 110 9.22 -10.57 5.84
CA GLN A 110 7.78 -10.51 5.56
C GLN A 110 7.06 -9.56 6.53
N GLN A 111 7.29 -9.74 7.83
CA GLN A 111 6.72 -8.88 8.88
C GLN A 111 7.18 -7.42 8.72
N GLN A 112 8.44 -7.20 8.36
CA GLN A 112 8.96 -5.86 8.10
C GLN A 112 8.26 -5.19 6.90
N ILE A 113 8.11 -5.90 5.78
CA ILE A 113 7.43 -5.39 4.57
C ILE A 113 5.96 -5.07 4.89
N ASP A 114 5.24 -5.99 5.53
CA ASP A 114 3.85 -5.80 5.93
C ASP A 114 3.70 -4.61 6.89
N GLY A 115 4.63 -4.49 7.84
CA GLY A 115 4.69 -3.39 8.79
C GLY A 115 4.94 -2.04 8.12
N ILE A 116 5.88 -1.97 7.16
CA ILE A 116 6.18 -0.78 6.38
C ILE A 116 4.97 -0.35 5.55
N LEU A 117 4.38 -1.27 4.77
CA LEU A 117 3.21 -0.98 3.95
C LEU A 117 1.99 -0.61 4.83
N GLY A 118 1.86 -1.25 6.00
CA GLY A 118 0.89 -0.88 7.04
C GLY A 118 1.08 0.56 7.53
N GLY A 119 2.30 0.94 7.88
CA GLY A 119 2.65 2.28 8.32
C GLY A 119 2.47 3.33 7.23
N LEU A 120 2.82 3.06 5.98
CA LEU A 120 2.62 4.00 4.88
C LEU A 120 1.13 4.26 4.59
N ARG A 121 0.26 3.27 4.79
CA ARG A 121 -1.20 3.47 4.74
C ARG A 121 -1.68 4.40 5.87
N TYR A 122 -1.04 4.38 7.04
CA TYR A 122 -1.29 5.36 8.10
C TYR A 122 -0.89 6.77 7.66
N VAL A 123 0.33 6.94 7.13
CA VAL A 123 0.83 8.23 6.62
C VAL A 123 -0.12 8.82 5.59
N ARG A 124 -0.56 8.02 4.60
CA ARG A 124 -1.55 8.47 3.60
C ARG A 124 -2.85 8.96 4.22
N ASN A 125 -3.34 8.30 5.28
CA ASN A 125 -4.56 8.72 5.95
C ASN A 125 -4.35 10.07 6.66
N GLN A 126 -3.19 10.29 7.26
CA GLN A 126 -2.83 11.55 7.92
C GLN A 126 -2.65 12.70 6.93
N MET A 127 -2.10 12.43 5.74
CA MET A 127 -1.93 13.43 4.67
C MET A 127 -3.24 14.00 4.12
N ARG A 128 -4.40 13.40 4.43
CA ARG A 128 -5.70 13.99 4.08
C ARG A 128 -6.03 15.24 4.92
N HIS A 129 -5.23 15.53 5.94
CA HIS A 129 -5.28 16.74 6.76
C HIS A 129 -4.29 17.80 6.23
N GLU A 130 -4.53 19.08 6.52
CA GLU A 130 -4.03 20.26 5.77
C GLU A 130 -2.50 20.41 5.65
N ASP A 131 -1.69 19.72 6.47
CA ASP A 131 -0.22 19.85 6.50
C ASP A 131 0.55 18.81 5.67
N GLY A 132 -0.14 17.89 4.99
CA GLY A 132 0.50 16.85 4.16
C GLY A 132 1.57 16.05 4.92
N CYS A 133 2.80 16.01 4.41
CA CYS A 133 3.91 15.30 5.04
C CYS A 133 4.74 16.13 6.04
N ALA A 134 4.54 17.46 6.12
CA ALA A 134 5.39 18.32 6.93
C ALA A 134 5.37 17.97 8.43
N GLY A 135 4.21 17.56 8.94
CA GLY A 135 4.04 17.09 10.32
C GLY A 135 4.52 15.65 10.59
N LEU A 136 4.87 14.89 9.55
CA LEU A 136 5.14 13.44 9.63
C LEU A 136 6.62 13.09 9.52
N VAL A 137 7.43 14.00 8.99
CA VAL A 137 8.88 13.82 8.83
C VAL A 137 9.67 14.91 9.56
N GLN A 138 10.82 14.54 10.07
CA GLN A 138 11.78 15.43 10.69
C GLN A 138 12.89 15.69 9.66
N PRO A 139 12.94 16.92 9.10
CA PRO A 139 13.99 17.25 8.15
C PRO A 139 15.35 17.31 8.84
N SER A 140 16.36 16.83 8.12
CA SER A 140 17.78 17.01 8.45
C SER A 140 18.47 17.74 7.29
N GLY A 141 19.72 18.16 7.50
CA GLY A 141 20.57 18.58 6.38
C GLY A 141 20.83 17.43 5.40
N GLY A 142 21.16 17.77 4.16
CA GLY A 142 21.53 16.80 3.12
C GLY A 142 20.34 16.23 2.35
N ALA A 143 20.45 14.99 1.89
CA ALA A 143 19.43 14.35 1.05
C ALA A 143 18.09 14.18 1.79
N ILE A 144 16.97 14.38 1.09
CA ILE A 144 15.64 14.20 1.70
C ILE A 144 15.36 12.74 2.09
N THR A 145 16.05 11.79 1.47
CA THR A 145 16.00 10.37 1.84
C THR A 145 16.57 10.09 3.22
N ALA A 146 17.45 10.96 3.74
CA ALA A 146 18.01 10.85 5.09
C ALA A 146 17.08 11.41 6.18
N TRP A 147 16.00 12.08 5.79
CA TRP A 147 15.01 12.57 6.75
C TRP A 147 14.32 11.41 7.44
N VAL A 148 13.88 11.64 8.68
CA VAL A 148 13.38 10.58 9.55
C VAL A 148 11.88 10.74 9.77
N TRP A 149 11.13 9.62 9.80
CA TRP A 149 9.73 9.66 10.21
C TRP A 149 9.61 10.01 11.70
N ARG A 150 8.78 11.00 12.02
CA ARG A 150 8.59 11.46 13.41
C ARG A 150 7.92 10.38 14.26
N GLN A 151 8.20 10.39 15.56
CA GLN A 151 7.30 9.74 16.51
C GLN A 151 6.04 10.60 16.65
N LEU A 152 4.87 10.00 16.53
CA LEU A 152 3.59 10.71 16.60
C LEU A 152 2.85 10.40 17.90
N PRO A 153 2.02 11.33 18.42
CA PRO A 153 1.11 10.99 19.51
C PRO A 153 0.08 9.95 19.07
N ALA A 154 -0.54 9.27 20.04
CA ALA A 154 -1.63 8.35 19.76
C ALA A 154 -2.78 9.08 19.02
N PRO A 155 -3.41 8.44 18.01
CA PRO A 155 -4.45 9.08 17.24
C PRO A 155 -5.71 9.30 18.07
N GLN A 156 -6.49 10.35 17.73
CA GLN A 156 -7.78 10.60 18.37
C GLN A 156 -8.80 9.55 17.90
N LEU A 157 -9.32 8.78 18.85
CA LEU A 157 -10.26 7.68 18.57
C LEU A 157 -11.73 8.05 18.84
N ALA A 158 -11.97 9.24 19.41
CA ALA A 158 -13.31 9.72 19.70
C ALA A 158 -14.12 9.85 18.40
N GLY A 159 -15.40 9.44 18.43
CA GLY A 159 -16.27 9.47 17.26
C GLY A 159 -16.14 8.27 16.29
N LEU A 160 -15.07 7.47 16.37
CA LEU A 160 -14.95 6.25 15.56
C LEU A 160 -15.76 5.09 16.18
N LEU A 161 -16.40 4.30 15.31
CA LEU A 161 -16.98 2.99 15.67
C LEU A 161 -15.89 2.04 16.19
N PRO A 162 -16.21 1.05 17.06
CA PRO A 162 -15.21 0.15 17.64
C PRO A 162 -14.25 -0.48 16.62
N ARG A 163 -14.78 -0.86 15.47
CA ARG A 163 -14.01 -1.41 14.35
C ARG A 163 -13.06 -0.39 13.72
N GLY A 164 -13.53 0.84 13.50
CA GLY A 164 -12.70 1.94 12.99
C GLY A 164 -11.55 2.25 13.95
N ARG A 165 -11.81 2.23 15.27
CA ARG A 165 -10.77 2.37 16.30
C ARG A 165 -9.70 1.29 16.20
N ALA A 166 -10.12 0.03 16.04
CA ALA A 166 -9.19 -1.09 15.93
C ALA A 166 -8.28 -0.97 14.69
N TRP A 167 -8.81 -0.53 13.55
CA TRP A 167 -8.02 -0.29 12.34
C TRP A 167 -7.07 0.88 12.48
N GLU A 168 -7.54 1.99 13.04
CA GLU A 168 -6.71 3.18 13.24
C GLU A 168 -5.54 2.87 14.19
N LEU A 169 -5.81 2.16 15.29
CA LEU A 169 -4.77 1.71 16.21
C LEU A 169 -3.78 0.72 15.57
N ALA A 170 -4.23 -0.24 14.76
CA ALA A 170 -3.35 -1.19 14.11
C ALA A 170 -2.38 -0.48 13.14
N ARG A 171 -2.90 0.49 12.37
CA ARG A 171 -2.11 1.32 11.44
C ARG A 171 -1.11 2.22 12.16
N TYR A 172 -1.55 2.89 13.22
CA TYR A 172 -0.69 3.69 14.07
C TYR A 172 0.44 2.85 14.69
N ARG A 173 0.13 1.65 15.20
CA ARG A 173 1.15 0.73 15.75
C ARG A 173 2.15 0.29 14.67
N ALA A 174 1.69 0.00 13.46
CA ALA A 174 2.56 -0.32 12.34
C ALA A 174 3.49 0.87 11.99
N TYR A 175 2.94 2.09 11.96
CA TYR A 175 3.73 3.31 11.78
C TYR A 175 4.80 3.47 12.86
N GLN A 176 4.42 3.42 14.14
CA GLN A 176 5.36 3.61 15.26
C GLN A 176 6.46 2.55 15.29
N SER A 177 6.14 1.29 14.95
CA SER A 177 7.08 0.18 15.05
C SER A 177 8.01 0.05 13.84
N HIS A 178 7.53 0.44 12.65
CA HIS A 178 8.24 0.16 11.39
C HIS A 178 8.66 1.39 10.61
N LEU A 179 8.08 2.57 10.87
CA LEU A 179 8.44 3.81 10.18
C LEU A 179 9.13 4.78 11.13
N ALA A 180 8.52 5.08 12.28
CA ALA A 180 9.00 6.13 13.17
C ALA A 180 10.44 5.86 13.63
N GLY A 181 11.31 6.87 13.50
CA GLY A 181 12.75 6.76 13.75
C GLY A 181 13.57 6.19 12.59
N ARG A 182 12.95 5.66 11.54
CA ARG A 182 13.65 5.21 10.31
C ARG A 182 13.71 6.31 9.26
N THR A 183 14.63 6.17 8.32
CA THR A 183 14.77 7.14 7.23
C THR A 183 13.67 6.96 6.18
N VAL A 184 13.32 8.05 5.52
CA VAL A 184 12.40 8.08 4.38
C VAL A 184 12.92 7.15 3.26
N GLY A 185 14.23 7.17 3.00
CA GLY A 185 14.90 6.34 2.01
C GLY A 185 14.79 4.84 2.30
N GLU A 186 15.06 4.41 3.53
CA GLU A 186 14.94 3.00 3.92
C GLU A 186 13.51 2.47 3.75
N THR A 187 12.53 3.25 4.22
CA THR A 187 11.11 2.89 4.15
C THR A 187 10.65 2.75 2.70
N PHE A 188 10.89 3.76 1.87
CA PHE A 188 10.44 3.71 0.47
C PHE A 188 11.26 2.76 -0.38
N GLY A 189 12.57 2.65 -0.17
CA GLY A 189 13.42 1.70 -0.89
C GLY A 189 12.98 0.25 -0.65
N THR A 190 12.68 -0.10 0.62
CA THR A 190 12.18 -1.44 0.95
C THR A 190 10.82 -1.72 0.32
N ALA A 191 9.87 -0.77 0.43
CA ALA A 191 8.54 -0.93 -0.14
C ALA A 191 8.55 -1.00 -1.67
N ALA A 192 9.22 -0.07 -2.34
CA ALA A 192 9.29 -0.03 -3.80
C ALA A 192 9.93 -1.29 -4.38
N ALA A 193 11.07 -1.73 -3.82
CA ALA A 193 11.75 -2.95 -4.29
C ALA A 193 10.87 -4.20 -4.17
N PHE A 194 10.07 -4.32 -3.12
CA PHE A 194 9.11 -5.41 -2.99
C PHE A 194 7.99 -5.31 -4.03
N LEU A 195 7.38 -4.13 -4.18
CA LEU A 195 6.24 -3.92 -5.07
C LEU A 195 6.60 -4.10 -6.55
N GLU A 196 7.81 -3.68 -6.97
CA GLU A 196 8.33 -3.92 -8.32
C GLU A 196 8.46 -5.41 -8.63
N ARG A 197 8.98 -6.20 -7.67
CA ARG A 197 9.11 -7.66 -7.83
C ARG A 197 7.74 -8.34 -7.88
N ALA A 198 6.82 -7.93 -7.00
CA ALA A 198 5.46 -8.46 -6.98
C ALA A 198 4.68 -8.13 -8.25
N ALA A 199 4.83 -6.91 -8.80
CA ALA A 199 4.25 -6.52 -10.07
C ALA A 199 4.85 -7.30 -11.24
N SER A 200 6.17 -7.48 -11.27
CA SER A 200 6.84 -8.29 -12.29
C SER A 200 6.33 -9.73 -12.28
N ALA A 201 6.18 -10.34 -11.09
CA ALA A 201 5.60 -11.67 -10.94
C ALA A 201 4.15 -11.72 -11.44
N ALA A 202 3.35 -10.68 -11.17
CA ALA A 202 1.97 -10.59 -11.65
C ALA A 202 1.90 -10.55 -13.18
N SER A 203 2.79 -9.82 -13.84
CA SER A 203 2.87 -9.77 -15.31
C SER A 203 3.27 -11.11 -15.91
N VAL A 204 4.25 -11.81 -15.33
CA VAL A 204 4.66 -13.16 -15.78
C VAL A 204 3.50 -14.15 -15.67
N MET A 205 2.76 -14.13 -14.57
CA MET A 205 1.62 -15.04 -14.36
C MET A 205 0.45 -14.78 -15.30
N GLN A 206 0.26 -13.53 -15.77
CA GLN A 206 -0.76 -13.20 -16.76
C GLN A 206 -0.38 -13.63 -18.18
N ASN A 207 0.92 -13.63 -18.49
CA ASN A 207 1.44 -14.02 -19.80
C ASN A 207 1.80 -15.51 -19.90
N ALA A 208 1.65 -16.27 -18.81
CA ALA A 208 1.87 -17.72 -18.84
C ALA A 208 0.80 -18.38 -19.71
N PRO A 209 1.16 -19.16 -20.74
CA PRO A 209 0.17 -19.85 -21.56
C PRO A 209 -0.65 -20.77 -20.66
N HIS A 210 -1.98 -20.63 -20.72
CA HIS A 210 -2.90 -21.61 -20.17
C HIS A 210 -2.69 -22.94 -20.93
N TYR A 211 -1.74 -23.76 -20.48
CA TYR A 211 -1.74 -25.17 -20.83
C TYR A 211 -2.94 -25.79 -20.12
N ALA A 212 -4.05 -25.88 -20.86
CA ALA A 212 -5.20 -26.66 -20.49
C ALA A 212 -4.73 -28.11 -20.34
N ALA A 213 -4.80 -28.62 -19.11
CA ALA A 213 -4.71 -30.05 -18.86
C ALA A 213 -5.90 -30.71 -19.55
N THR A 214 -5.59 -31.55 -20.53
CA THR A 214 -6.48 -32.48 -21.20
C THR A 214 -6.99 -33.55 -20.24
#